data_AF-A0A532ER13-F1
#
_entry.id   AF-A0A532ER13-F1
#
_cell.length_a   1.000
_cell.length_b   1.000
_cell.length_c   1.000
_cell.angle_alpha   90.00
_cell.angle_beta   90.00
_cell.angle_gamma   90.00
#
_symmetry.space_group_name_H-M   'P 1'
#
loop_
_entity.id
_entity.type
_entity.pdbx_description
1 polymer ?
#
loop_
_entity_poly.entity_id
_entity_poly.type
_entity_poly.pdbx_seq_one_letter_code
_entity_poly.pdbx_strand_id
1 'polypeptide(L)'
;MTVIATASRPESKQWVSSLGADHAVSHETFVDDVRAMGLKFVDFVFSTTHSGQHWLKMADIIAPFGEVGMIDDADGLDLSVFKSKSASLHWELMFTKSSFNYRAASQGEILEEVKALIESGKMRTTANRVLNGLTVENLRAGHTMLEEHINVGKVVVQL
;
A
#
# COMPACT_ATOMS: atom_id res chain seq x y z
N MET A 1 -0.59 16.28 -6.72
CA MET A 1 0.12 15.05 -6.36
C MET A 1 -0.19 14.05 -7.45
N THR A 2 0.83 13.36 -7.98
CA THR A 2 0.63 12.29 -8.98
C THR A 2 0.78 10.95 -8.28
N VAL A 3 -0.17 10.04 -8.46
CA VAL A 3 -0.20 8.71 -7.84
C VAL A 3 0.12 7.65 -8.88
N ILE A 4 1.24 6.96 -8.69
CA ILE A 4 1.65 5.81 -9.50
C ILE A 4 1.47 4.55 -8.65
N ALA A 5 0.53 3.69 -9.04
CA ALA A 5 0.26 2.42 -8.36
C ALA A 5 0.81 1.24 -9.18
N THR A 6 1.35 0.22 -8.50
CA THR A 6 1.81 -1.00 -9.15
C THR A 6 0.73 -2.09 -9.14
N ALA A 7 0.49 -2.72 -10.28
CA ALA A 7 -0.42 -3.85 -10.47
C ALA A 7 -0.05 -4.58 -11.78
N SER A 8 0.00 -5.91 -11.76
CA SER A 8 0.52 -6.68 -12.91
C SER A 8 -0.55 -7.43 -13.72
N ARG A 9 -1.74 -7.64 -13.17
CA ARG A 9 -2.85 -8.31 -13.88
C ARG A 9 -3.86 -7.29 -14.42
N PRO A 10 -4.56 -7.58 -15.52
CA PRO A 10 -5.54 -6.65 -16.09
C PRO A 10 -6.59 -6.19 -15.07
N GLU A 11 -7.13 -7.12 -14.26
CA GLU A 11 -8.16 -6.77 -13.27
C GLU A 11 -7.62 -5.90 -12.13
N SER A 12 -6.38 -6.12 -11.69
CA SER A 12 -5.78 -5.31 -10.63
C SER A 12 -5.33 -3.93 -11.13
N LYS A 13 -4.86 -3.82 -12.38
CA LYS A 13 -4.59 -2.53 -13.03
C LYS A 13 -5.85 -1.69 -13.14
N GLN A 14 -6.94 -2.28 -13.64
CA GLN A 14 -8.23 -1.60 -13.73
C GLN A 14 -8.72 -1.17 -12.34
N TRP A 15 -8.55 -2.03 -11.33
CA TRP A 15 -8.93 -1.72 -9.97
C TRP A 15 -8.21 -0.48 -9.43
N VAL A 16 -6.86 -0.43 -9.47
CA VAL A 16 -6.11 0.72 -8.95
C VAL A 16 -6.38 2.00 -9.72
N SER A 17 -6.54 1.94 -11.05
CA SER A 17 -6.97 3.10 -11.84
C SER A 17 -8.35 3.59 -11.42
N SER A 18 -9.30 2.68 -11.18
CA SER A 18 -10.64 3.04 -10.71
C SER A 18 -10.69 3.60 -9.29
N LEU A 19 -9.61 3.43 -8.51
CA LEU A 19 -9.43 4.03 -7.19
C LEU A 19 -8.74 5.41 -7.25
N GLY A 20 -8.37 5.88 -8.45
CA GLY A 20 -7.81 7.22 -8.66
C GLY A 20 -6.30 7.26 -8.84
N ALA A 21 -5.63 6.13 -9.12
CA ALA A 21 -4.23 6.18 -9.56
C ALA A 21 -4.14 6.85 -10.94
N ASP A 22 -3.30 7.88 -11.07
CA ASP A 22 -3.03 8.54 -12.34
C ASP A 22 -2.35 7.59 -13.32
N HIS A 23 -1.50 6.68 -12.79
CA HIS A 23 -0.83 5.65 -13.57
C HIS A 23 -0.87 4.28 -12.86
N ALA A 24 -1.17 3.23 -13.62
CA ALA A 24 -1.12 1.84 -13.18
C ALA A 24 -0.05 1.07 -13.96
N VAL A 25 1.06 0.75 -13.30
CA VAL A 25 2.29 0.17 -13.90
C VAL A 25 2.58 -1.23 -13.36
N SER A 26 3.43 -2.02 -14.00
CA SER A 26 3.79 -3.35 -13.47
C SER A 26 4.82 -3.23 -12.34
N HIS A 27 4.71 -4.03 -11.27
CA HIS A 27 5.74 -4.08 -10.22
C HIS A 27 7.08 -4.63 -10.73
N GLU A 28 7.10 -5.26 -11.91
CA GLU A 28 8.33 -5.74 -12.55
C GLU A 28 9.06 -4.63 -13.30
N THR A 29 8.34 -3.69 -13.92
CA THR A 29 8.89 -2.69 -14.85
C THR A 29 8.71 -1.25 -14.38
N PHE A 30 8.19 -1.01 -13.16
CA PHE A 30 7.82 0.33 -12.71
C PHE A 30 8.94 1.38 -12.81
N VAL A 31 10.22 0.97 -12.72
CA VAL A 31 11.35 1.88 -12.93
C VAL A 31 11.32 2.44 -14.35
N ASP A 32 11.26 1.57 -15.35
CA ASP A 32 11.21 1.94 -16.76
C ASP A 32 9.92 2.71 -17.08
N ASP A 33 8.79 2.29 -16.50
CA ASP A 33 7.50 2.95 -16.68
C ASP A 33 7.54 4.39 -16.14
N VAL A 34 8.13 4.61 -14.95
CA VAL A 34 8.36 5.95 -14.39
C VAL A 34 9.25 6.79 -15.33
N ARG A 35 10.31 6.20 -15.90
CA ARG A 35 11.18 6.92 -16.84
C ARG A 35 10.45 7.28 -18.13
N ALA A 36 9.62 6.38 -18.64
CA ALA A 36 8.82 6.59 -19.85
C ALA A 36 7.81 7.73 -19.69
N MET A 37 7.38 8.02 -18.46
CA MET A 37 6.57 9.21 -18.13
C MET A 37 7.38 10.52 -18.11
N GLY A 38 8.69 10.46 -18.39
CA GLY A 38 9.60 11.61 -18.31
C GLY A 38 10.04 11.94 -16.88
N LEU A 39 9.74 11.06 -15.91
CA LEU A 39 10.11 11.27 -14.52
C LEU A 39 11.46 10.63 -14.23
N LYS A 40 12.34 11.41 -13.60
CA LYS A 40 13.61 10.88 -13.09
C LYS A 40 13.47 10.37 -11.65
N PHE A 41 12.68 11.03 -10.83
CA PHE A 41 12.55 10.64 -9.43
C PHE A 41 11.11 10.75 -8.98
N VAL A 42 10.78 10.02 -7.92
CA VAL A 42 9.57 10.18 -7.13
C VAL A 42 9.93 10.70 -5.74
N ASP A 43 9.10 11.56 -5.18
CA ASP A 43 9.34 12.15 -3.86
C ASP A 43 9.09 11.14 -2.73
N PHE A 44 8.11 10.25 -2.94
CA PHE A 44 7.65 9.27 -1.97
C PHE A 44 7.52 7.88 -2.61
N VAL A 45 7.90 6.84 -1.87
CA VAL A 45 7.57 5.45 -2.19
C VAL A 45 6.90 4.82 -0.98
N PHE A 46 5.75 4.16 -1.20
CA PHE A 46 5.08 3.39 -0.16
C PHE A 46 4.94 1.93 -0.60
N SER A 47 5.66 1.04 0.08
CA SER A 47 5.69 -0.39 -0.23
C SER A 47 4.76 -1.17 0.70
N THR A 48 3.83 -1.91 0.12
CA THR A 48 2.85 -2.71 0.88
C THR A 48 3.14 -4.20 0.87
N THR A 49 4.08 -4.66 0.03
CA THR A 49 4.42 -6.07 -0.14
C THR A 49 5.71 -6.21 -0.95
N HIS A 50 6.43 -7.31 -0.74
CA HIS A 50 7.63 -7.67 -1.50
C HIS A 50 8.73 -6.58 -1.45
N SER A 51 8.84 -5.83 -0.34
CA SER A 51 9.82 -4.75 -0.18
C SER A 51 11.24 -5.20 -0.46
N GLY A 52 11.63 -6.40 -0.01
CA GLY A 52 12.96 -6.97 -0.30
C GLY A 52 13.24 -7.15 -1.79
N GLN A 53 12.23 -7.55 -2.58
CA GLN A 53 12.38 -7.75 -4.04
C GLN A 53 12.50 -6.43 -4.81
N HIS A 54 11.87 -5.37 -4.29
CA HIS A 54 11.82 -4.07 -4.94
C HIS A 54 12.81 -3.05 -4.36
N TRP A 55 13.57 -3.43 -3.34
CA TRP A 55 14.44 -2.55 -2.55
C TRP A 55 15.37 -1.68 -3.39
N LEU A 56 16.16 -2.30 -4.28
CA LEU A 56 17.08 -1.58 -5.16
C LEU A 56 16.36 -0.70 -6.19
N LYS A 57 15.19 -1.15 -6.67
CA LYS A 57 14.39 -0.36 -7.62
C LYS A 57 13.81 0.89 -6.95
N MET A 58 13.33 0.76 -5.71
CA MET A 58 12.88 1.91 -4.91
C MET A 58 14.05 2.89 -4.68
N ALA A 59 15.23 2.38 -4.34
CA ALA A 59 16.44 3.19 -4.20
C ALA A 59 16.86 3.88 -5.50
N ASP A 60 16.62 3.29 -6.67
CA ASP A 60 16.93 3.91 -7.97
C ASP A 60 16.01 5.10 -8.30
N ILE A 61 14.71 4.99 -8.01
CA ILE A 61 13.74 6.02 -8.41
C ILE A 61 13.44 7.05 -7.33
N ILE A 62 13.77 6.82 -6.06
CA ILE A 62 13.52 7.83 -5.02
C ILE A 62 14.36 9.10 -5.28
N ALA A 63 13.82 10.29 -5.00
CA ALA A 63 14.56 11.54 -5.09
C ALA A 63 15.63 11.66 -3.98
N PRO A 64 16.68 12.48 -4.16
CA PRO A 64 17.47 12.96 -3.03
C PRO A 64 16.56 13.60 -1.98
N PHE A 65 16.71 13.21 -0.71
CA PHE A 65 15.83 13.55 0.42
C PHE A 65 14.37 13.07 0.29
N GLY A 66 14.10 12.13 -0.62
CA GLY A 66 12.79 11.48 -0.69
C GLY A 66 12.56 10.51 0.48
N GLU A 67 11.32 10.07 0.64
CA GLU A 67 10.91 9.24 1.77
C GLU A 67 10.34 7.89 1.30
N VAL A 68 10.76 6.82 1.96
CA VAL A 68 10.25 5.46 1.70
C VAL A 68 9.53 4.95 2.94
N GLY A 69 8.24 4.66 2.82
CA GLY A 69 7.43 4.00 3.84
C GLY A 69 7.18 2.53 3.51
N MET A 70 7.11 1.66 4.51
CA MET A 70 6.69 0.27 4.32
C MET A 70 5.91 -0.33 5.50
N ILE A 71 5.14 -1.36 5.20
CA ILE A 71 4.26 -2.07 6.15
C ILE A 71 4.38 -3.61 6.09
N ASP A 72 5.18 -4.16 5.17
CA ASP A 72 5.44 -5.59 5.09
C ASP A 72 6.74 -5.97 5.82
N ASP A 73 6.85 -7.25 6.21
CA ASP A 73 8.01 -7.77 6.90
C ASP A 73 9.02 -8.33 5.88
N ALA A 74 10.02 -7.53 5.50
CA ALA A 74 11.10 -7.94 4.63
C ALA A 74 12.42 -8.06 5.40
N ASP A 75 13.06 -9.24 5.29
CA ASP A 75 14.33 -9.53 5.94
C ASP A 75 15.54 -9.09 5.09
N GLY A 76 16.65 -8.80 5.76
CA GLY A 76 17.96 -8.63 5.11
C GLY A 76 18.10 -7.37 4.26
N LEU A 77 17.34 -6.31 4.54
CA LEU A 77 17.38 -5.06 3.80
C LEU A 77 18.69 -4.29 4.04
N ASP A 78 19.48 -4.10 2.98
CA ASP A 78 20.66 -3.23 3.04
C ASP A 78 20.23 -1.75 2.94
N LEU A 79 20.22 -1.05 4.07
CA LEU A 79 19.84 0.37 4.13
C LEU A 79 20.82 1.29 3.41
N SER A 80 22.06 0.84 3.18
CA SER A 80 23.13 1.69 2.63
C SER A 80 22.82 2.16 1.21
N VAL A 81 21.95 1.44 0.48
CA VAL A 81 21.52 1.76 -0.89
C VAL A 81 20.81 3.12 -1.00
N PHE A 82 20.23 3.60 0.10
CA PHE A 82 19.55 4.90 0.17
C PHE A 82 20.47 6.06 0.60
N LYS A 83 21.69 5.76 1.06
CA LYS A 83 22.59 6.75 1.67
C LYS A 83 23.01 7.86 0.71
N SER A 84 23.33 7.53 -0.53
CA SER A 84 23.78 8.51 -1.55
C SER A 84 22.70 9.56 -1.85
N LYS A 85 21.44 9.24 -1.57
CA LYS A 85 20.29 10.12 -1.76
C LYS A 85 19.84 10.77 -0.46
N SER A 86 20.45 10.46 0.69
CA SER A 86 19.97 10.93 2.00
C SER A 86 18.46 10.70 2.19
N ALA A 87 17.93 9.60 1.65
CA ALA A 87 16.51 9.29 1.74
C ALA A 87 16.15 8.77 3.13
N SER A 88 14.95 9.10 3.61
CA SER A 88 14.42 8.60 4.87
C SER A 88 13.69 7.28 4.68
N LEU A 89 13.69 6.45 5.72
CA LEU A 89 12.95 5.20 5.79
C LEU A 89 11.99 5.25 6.97
N HIS A 90 10.73 4.92 6.72
CA HIS A 90 9.66 4.94 7.71
C HIS A 90 9.01 3.57 7.80
N TRP A 91 9.00 3.02 9.01
CA TRP A 91 8.20 1.83 9.30
C TRP A 91 6.83 2.29 9.78
N GLU A 92 5.77 1.85 9.11
CA GLU A 92 4.41 2.08 9.60
C GLU A 92 3.86 0.80 10.21
N LEU A 93 3.58 0.86 11.51
CA LEU A 93 2.85 -0.17 12.22
C LEU A 93 1.72 0.52 12.98
N MET A 94 0.51 0.40 12.45
CA MET A 94 -0.69 1.01 13.01
C MET A 94 -0.96 0.59 14.47
N PHE A 95 -0.42 -0.53 14.96
CA PHE A 95 -0.58 -0.95 16.36
C PHE A 95 0.32 -0.17 17.33
N THR A 96 1.34 0.52 16.85
CA THR A 96 2.32 1.23 17.71
C THR A 96 1.61 2.20 18.67
N LYS A 97 0.67 3.01 18.18
CA LYS A 97 -0.03 3.99 19.02
C LYS A 97 -0.85 3.33 20.13
N SER A 98 -1.58 2.25 19.82
CA SER A 98 -2.41 1.54 20.79
C SER A 98 -1.57 0.71 21.77
N SER A 99 -0.55 0.01 21.30
CA SER A 99 0.31 -0.85 22.12
C SER A 99 1.12 -0.07 23.16
N PHE A 100 1.53 1.16 22.82
CA PHE A 100 2.30 2.03 23.71
C PHE A 100 1.46 3.13 24.37
N ASN A 101 0.14 3.14 24.14
CA ASN A 101 -0.76 4.22 24.57
C ASN A 101 -0.23 5.62 24.19
N TYR A 102 0.35 5.75 22.99
CA TYR A 102 0.97 6.98 22.52
C TYR A 102 0.10 7.64 21.46
N ARG A 103 -0.52 8.77 21.83
CA ARG A 103 -1.43 9.53 20.95
C ARG A 103 -2.54 8.66 20.33
N ALA A 104 -3.07 7.70 21.08
CA ALA A 104 -4.06 6.73 20.61
C ALA A 104 -5.32 7.40 20.02
N ALA A 105 -5.76 8.53 20.57
CA ALA A 105 -6.90 9.30 20.08
C ALA A 105 -6.81 9.69 18.58
N SER A 106 -5.58 9.90 18.08
CA SER A 106 -5.37 10.24 16.66
C SER A 106 -5.83 9.16 15.67
N GLN A 107 -6.01 7.91 16.12
CA GLN A 107 -6.61 6.87 15.27
C GLN A 107 -8.12 7.06 15.11
N GLY A 108 -8.81 7.55 16.13
CA GLY A 108 -10.23 7.92 16.01
C GLY A 108 -10.43 9.16 15.14
N GLU A 109 -9.55 10.15 15.29
CA GLU A 109 -9.58 11.40 14.50
C GLU A 109 -9.45 11.10 12.99
N ILE A 110 -8.47 10.30 12.59
CA ILE A 110 -8.30 9.96 11.16
C ILE A 110 -9.45 9.09 10.63
N LEU A 111 -10.09 8.25 11.47
CA LEU A 111 -11.27 7.48 11.06
C LEU A 111 -12.50 8.38 10.83
N GLU A 112 -12.66 9.45 11.61
CA GLU A 112 -13.73 10.44 11.37
C GLU A 112 -13.48 11.22 10.06
N GLU A 113 -12.22 11.55 9.75
CA GLU A 113 -11.87 12.13 8.45
C GLU A 113 -12.19 11.17 7.29
N VAL A 114 -11.85 9.88 7.42
CA VAL A 114 -12.19 8.85 6.42
C VAL A 114 -13.70 8.75 6.23
N LYS A 115 -14.48 8.78 7.31
CA LYS A 115 -15.94 8.79 7.23
C LYS A 115 -16.45 10.00 6.43
N ALA A 116 -15.99 11.21 6.74
CA ALA A 116 -16.37 12.42 6.01
C ALA A 116 -16.00 12.36 4.51
N LEU A 117 -14.85 11.75 4.18
CA LEU A 117 -14.43 11.53 2.79
C LEU A 117 -15.34 10.51 2.07
N ILE A 118 -15.81 9.47 2.75
CA ILE A 118 -16.76 8.52 2.20
C ILE A 118 -18.13 9.19 1.99
N GLU A 119 -18.63 9.92 2.98
CA GLU A 119 -19.94 10.60 2.92
C GLU A 119 -19.97 11.69 1.85
N SER A 120 -18.84 12.36 1.58
CA SER A 120 -18.70 13.33 0.49
C SER A 120 -18.39 12.71 -0.88
N GLY A 121 -18.32 11.37 -0.98
CA GLY A 121 -18.05 10.64 -2.22
C GLY A 121 -16.61 10.74 -2.73
N LYS A 122 -15.67 11.25 -1.93
CA LYS A 122 -14.24 11.33 -2.27
C LYS A 122 -13.50 10.02 -2.03
N MET A 123 -14.02 9.18 -1.14
CA MET A 123 -13.55 7.81 -0.92
C MET A 123 -14.71 6.83 -1.08
N ARG A 124 -14.38 5.58 -1.41
CA ARG A 124 -15.35 4.49 -1.50
C ARG A 124 -14.82 3.25 -0.80
N THR A 125 -15.71 2.31 -0.49
CA THR A 125 -15.33 1.02 0.08
C THR A 125 -14.37 0.26 -0.85
N THR A 126 -13.44 -0.47 -0.24
CA THR A 126 -12.56 -1.43 -0.92
C THR A 126 -13.01 -2.88 -0.71
N ALA A 127 -14.16 -3.10 -0.04
CA ALA A 127 -14.76 -4.42 0.07
C ALA A 127 -15.08 -4.97 -1.32
N ASN A 128 -14.52 -6.13 -1.64
CA ASN A 128 -14.68 -6.78 -2.94
C ASN A 128 -15.25 -8.21 -2.82
N ARG A 129 -15.16 -8.81 -1.63
CA ARG A 129 -15.78 -10.09 -1.30
C ARG A 129 -16.44 -9.98 0.06
N VAL A 130 -17.69 -10.44 0.16
CA VAL A 130 -18.45 -10.47 1.40
C VAL A 130 -18.89 -11.90 1.68
N LEU A 131 -18.44 -12.43 2.80
CA LEU A 131 -18.86 -13.72 3.35
C LEU A 131 -19.93 -13.46 4.41
N ASN A 132 -21.09 -14.08 4.28
CA ASN A 132 -22.24 -13.83 5.16
C ASN A 132 -22.30 -14.86 6.30
N GLY A 133 -22.29 -14.36 7.54
CA GLY A 133 -22.28 -15.14 8.77
C GLY A 133 -20.89 -15.20 9.41
N LEU A 134 -20.79 -14.81 10.68
CA LEU A 134 -19.58 -15.01 11.48
C LEU A 134 -19.48 -16.47 11.93
N THR A 135 -18.99 -17.33 11.04
CA THR A 135 -18.78 -18.75 11.28
C THR A 135 -17.32 -19.15 11.10
N VAL A 136 -16.91 -20.27 11.70
CA VAL A 136 -15.55 -20.80 11.57
C VAL A 136 -15.21 -21.10 10.10
N GLU A 137 -16.19 -21.59 9.35
CA GLU A 137 -16.07 -21.92 7.93
C GLU A 137 -15.76 -20.65 7.11
N ASN A 138 -16.50 -19.57 7.34
CA ASN A 138 -16.28 -18.31 6.64
C ASN A 138 -14.96 -17.64 7.05
N LEU A 139 -14.57 -17.72 8.33
CA LEU A 139 -13.27 -17.23 8.78
C LEU A 139 -12.12 -18.00 8.12
N ARG A 140 -12.20 -19.33 8.05
CA ARG A 140 -11.21 -20.17 7.34
C ARG A 140 -11.15 -19.83 5.85
N ALA A 141 -12.30 -19.73 5.20
CA ALA A 141 -12.35 -19.37 3.78
C ALA A 141 -11.72 -17.98 3.53
N GLY A 142 -12.03 -17.00 4.38
CA GLY A 142 -11.43 -15.66 4.32
C GLY A 142 -9.90 -15.68 4.51
N HIS A 143 -9.40 -16.48 5.45
CA HIS A 143 -7.96 -16.68 5.65
C HIS A 143 -7.27 -17.28 4.42
N THR A 144 -7.79 -18.41 3.89
CA THR A 144 -7.25 -19.06 2.70
C THR A 144 -7.17 -18.08 1.52
N MET A 145 -8.24 -17.31 1.30
CA MET A 145 -8.26 -16.27 0.28
C MET A 145 -7.10 -15.26 0.45
N LEU A 146 -6.83 -14.78 1.67
CA LEU A 146 -5.75 -13.81 1.91
C LEU A 146 -4.35 -14.41 1.68
N GLU A 147 -4.14 -15.66 2.11
CA GLU A 147 -2.88 -16.40 1.97
C GLU A 147 -2.53 -16.73 0.52
N GLU A 148 -3.51 -16.76 -0.39
CA GLU A 148 -3.26 -16.94 -1.83
C GLU A 148 -2.64 -15.70 -2.50
N HIS A 149 -2.66 -14.52 -1.85
CA HIS A 149 -2.09 -13.26 -2.35
C HIS A 149 -2.61 -12.77 -3.72
N ILE A 150 -3.71 -13.34 -4.22
CA ILE A 150 -4.33 -12.95 -5.50
C ILE A 150 -5.55 -12.04 -5.34
N ASN A 151 -6.00 -11.80 -4.12
CA ASN A 151 -7.17 -10.96 -3.88
C ASN A 151 -6.95 -9.50 -4.25
N VAL A 152 -7.98 -8.92 -4.85
CA VAL A 152 -8.09 -7.48 -5.09
C VAL A 152 -9.06 -6.91 -4.07
N GLY A 153 -8.67 -5.84 -3.36
CA GLY A 153 -9.50 -5.20 -2.34
C GLY A 153 -9.51 -5.95 -1.01
N LYS A 154 -10.64 -5.92 -0.30
CA LYS A 154 -10.82 -6.53 1.02
C LYS A 154 -11.88 -7.64 1.00
N VAL A 155 -11.62 -8.70 1.77
CA VAL A 155 -12.60 -9.72 2.14
C VAL A 155 -13.24 -9.29 3.47
N VAL A 156 -14.57 -9.24 3.53
CA VAL A 156 -15.34 -8.86 4.71
C VAL A 156 -16.18 -10.05 5.14
N VAL A 157 -16.22 -10.33 6.45
CA VAL A 157 -17.19 -11.27 7.03
C VAL A 157 -18.27 -10.43 7.71
N GLN A 158 -19.49 -10.53 7.20
CA GLN A 158 -20.65 -9.83 7.74
C GLN A 158 -21.38 -10.74 8.74
N LEU A 159 -21.94 -10.13 9.79
CA LEU A 159 -22.72 -10.82 10.82
C LEU A 159 -24.04 -11.37 10.26
#